data_AF-A0A239C6A4-F1
#
_entry.id   AF-A0A239C6A4-F1
#
_cell.length_a   1.000
_cell.length_b   1.000
_cell.length_c   1.000
_cell.angle_alpha   90.00
_cell.angle_beta   90.00
_cell.angle_gamma   90.00
#
_symmetry.space_group_name_H-M   'P 1'
#
loop_
_entity.id
_entity.type
_entity.pdbx_description
1 polymer ?
#
loop_
_entity_poly.entity_id
_entity_poly.type
_entity_poly.pdbx_seq_one_letter_code
_entity_poly.pdbx_strand_id
1 'polypeptide(L)'
;MTPETHLDRLGEDLRLAGWSTVRRYDRPLPLLRVFSPALPEVGESVWVKPGVGGVPWFIASTGDPLSPCHDLLGARIEVSARLAPFTAVAPAGLVGGSDDSQAAYGSVRLMGVRAICRASSGKRGPAV
;
A
#
# COMPACT_ATOMS: atom_id res chain seq x y z
N MET A 1 -14.15 -4.62 -15.39
CA MET A 1 -13.79 -3.41 -14.62
C MET A 1 -12.38 -3.03 -14.99
N THR A 2 -12.09 -1.75 -15.22
CA THR A 2 -10.76 -1.31 -15.70
C THR A 2 -9.81 -1.04 -14.52
N PRO A 3 -8.48 -1.08 -14.73
CA PRO A 3 -7.49 -0.69 -13.72
C PRO A 3 -7.78 0.67 -13.07
N GLU A 4 -8.16 1.66 -13.85
CA GLU A 4 -8.49 3.02 -13.40
C GLU A 4 -9.67 2.99 -12.43
N THR A 5 -10.72 2.22 -12.73
CA THR A 5 -11.89 2.08 -11.86
C THR A 5 -11.52 1.49 -10.50
N HIS A 6 -10.61 0.52 -10.47
CA HIS A 6 -10.12 -0.06 -9.22
C HIS A 6 -9.28 0.96 -8.42
N LEU A 7 -8.42 1.73 -9.11
CA LEU A 7 -7.60 2.77 -8.49
C LEU A 7 -8.44 3.95 -7.99
N ASP A 8 -9.51 4.32 -8.67
CA ASP A 8 -10.45 5.36 -8.23
C ASP A 8 -11.13 4.95 -6.92
N ARG A 9 -11.59 3.69 -6.82
CA ARG A 9 -12.21 3.15 -5.61
C ARG A 9 -11.24 3.12 -4.43
N LEU A 10 -10.02 2.64 -4.66
CA LEU A 10 -8.97 2.66 -3.63
C LEU A 10 -8.62 4.09 -3.23
N GLY A 11 -8.54 5.02 -4.19
CA GLY A 11 -8.25 6.41 -3.92
C GLY A 11 -9.34 7.12 -3.11
N GLU A 12 -10.62 6.77 -3.32
CA GLU A 12 -11.71 7.24 -2.46
C GLU A 12 -11.58 6.73 -1.03
N ASP A 13 -11.39 5.43 -0.85
CA ASP A 13 -11.27 4.83 0.48
C ASP A 13 -10.07 5.39 1.27
N LEU A 14 -8.94 5.62 0.59
CA LEU A 14 -7.76 6.25 1.18
C LEU A 14 -8.00 7.73 1.54
N ARG A 15 -8.73 8.48 0.71
CA ARG A 15 -9.10 9.87 1.05
C ARG A 15 -10.04 9.95 2.25
N LEU A 16 -11.01 9.04 2.34
CA LEU A 16 -11.87 8.91 3.53
C LEU A 16 -11.06 8.56 4.78
N ALA A 17 -9.93 7.86 4.62
CA ALA A 17 -8.99 7.56 5.69
C ALA A 17 -8.02 8.71 6.04
N GLY A 18 -8.10 9.85 5.34
CA GLY A 18 -7.26 11.03 5.57
C GLY A 18 -5.96 11.06 4.77
N TRP A 19 -5.76 10.15 3.82
CA TRP A 19 -4.61 10.19 2.91
C TRP A 19 -4.88 11.07 1.70
N SER A 20 -3.84 11.74 1.20
CA SER A 20 -3.93 12.48 -0.06
C SER A 20 -3.59 11.57 -1.23
N THR A 21 -4.35 11.68 -2.33
CA THR A 21 -4.18 10.82 -3.51
C THR A 21 -4.12 11.62 -4.81
N VAL A 22 -3.20 11.27 -5.71
CA VAL A 22 -3.06 11.83 -7.05
C VAL A 22 -3.12 10.71 -8.08
N ARG A 23 -4.03 10.84 -9.04
CA ARG A 23 -4.22 9.88 -10.14
C ARG A 23 -3.28 10.26 -11.29
N ARG A 24 -2.61 9.27 -11.88
CA ARG A 24 -1.76 9.45 -13.07
C ARG A 24 -2.12 8.38 -14.10
N TYR A 25 -3.13 8.71 -14.90
CA TYR A 25 -3.67 7.81 -15.95
C TYR A 25 -3.15 8.20 -17.35
N ASP A 26 -2.36 9.27 -17.43
CA ASP A 26 -1.66 9.74 -18.62
C ASP A 26 -0.42 8.88 -18.98
N ARG A 27 -0.25 7.73 -18.32
CA ARG A 27 0.91 6.85 -18.45
C ARG A 27 0.48 5.52 -19.09
N PRO A 28 1.41 4.78 -19.73
CA PRO A 28 1.13 3.44 -20.25
C PRO A 28 0.59 2.45 -19.20
N LEU A 29 0.92 2.69 -17.92
CA LEU A 29 0.37 1.97 -16.78
C LEU A 29 -0.32 2.98 -15.85
N PRO A 30 -1.66 2.91 -15.70
CA PRO A 30 -2.40 3.73 -14.76
C PRO A 30 -1.86 3.54 -13.34
N LEU A 31 -1.56 4.65 -12.65
CA LEU A 31 -1.12 4.61 -11.26
C LEU A 31 -1.88 5.58 -10.36
N LEU A 32 -1.92 5.25 -9.08
CA LEU A 32 -2.41 6.08 -8.00
C LEU A 32 -1.24 6.37 -7.06
N ARG A 33 -0.90 7.64 -6.88
CA ARG A 33 0.08 8.06 -5.88
C ARG A 33 -0.66 8.45 -4.61
N VAL A 34 -0.27 7.88 -3.49
CA VAL A 34 -0.81 8.11 -2.15
C VAL A 34 0.27 8.77 -1.32
N PHE A 35 -0.04 9.81 -0.54
CA PHE A 35 0.95 10.48 0.29
C PHE A 35 0.32 11.03 1.57
N SER A 36 1.17 11.21 2.58
CA SER A 36 0.76 11.85 3.82
C SER A 36 0.49 13.35 3.57
N PRO A 37 -0.65 13.90 4.01
CA PRO A 37 -0.86 15.35 3.95
C PRO A 37 0.16 16.12 4.80
N ALA A 38 0.67 15.51 5.88
CA ALA A 38 1.68 16.12 6.75
C ALA A 38 3.09 16.07 6.17
N LEU A 39 3.38 15.11 5.28
CA LEU A 39 4.68 14.92 4.64
C LEU A 39 4.48 14.54 3.16
N PRO A 40 4.33 15.52 2.25
CA PRO A 40 4.06 15.26 0.83
C PRO A 40 5.20 14.50 0.11
N GLU A 41 6.40 14.52 0.66
CA GLU A 41 7.56 13.77 0.16
C GLU A 41 7.44 12.27 0.42
N VAL A 42 6.68 11.89 1.45
CA VAL A 42 6.43 10.52 1.85
C VAL A 42 5.15 10.02 1.19
N GLY A 43 5.30 9.07 0.27
CA GLY A 43 4.17 8.46 -0.41
C GLY A 43 4.46 7.10 -1.02
N GLU A 44 3.38 6.43 -1.38
CA GLU A 44 3.35 5.12 -2.01
C GLU A 44 2.74 5.25 -3.41
N SER A 45 3.22 4.46 -4.36
CA SER A 45 2.61 4.40 -5.70
C SER A 45 1.97 3.05 -5.89
N VAL A 46 0.70 3.03 -6.27
CA VAL A 46 -0.10 1.83 -6.44
C VAL A 46 -0.57 1.72 -7.89
N TRP A 47 -0.44 0.54 -8.48
CA TRP A 47 -1.04 0.22 -9.78
C TRP A 47 -1.76 -1.13 -9.69
N VAL A 48 -2.46 -1.50 -10.76
CA VAL A 48 -3.17 -2.79 -10.84
C VAL A 48 -2.43 -3.71 -11.81
N LYS A 49 -2.27 -4.98 -11.41
CA LYS A 49 -1.82 -6.06 -12.31
C LYS A 49 -2.80 -7.23 -12.25
N PRO A 50 -2.92 -8.00 -13.35
CA PRO A 50 -3.56 -9.31 -13.29
C PRO A 50 -2.73 -10.23 -12.39
N GLY A 51 -3.35 -10.80 -11.36
CA GLY A 51 -2.75 -11.80 -10.49
C GLY A 51 -3.01 -13.23 -10.96
N VAL A 52 -2.53 -14.19 -10.17
CA VAL A 52 -2.74 -15.62 -10.44
C VAL A 52 -4.24 -15.94 -10.39
N GLY A 53 -4.74 -16.65 -11.40
CA GLY A 53 -6.17 -16.98 -11.53
C GLY A 53 -7.02 -15.86 -12.15
N GLY A 54 -6.42 -14.82 -12.73
CA GLY A 54 -7.13 -13.75 -13.44
C GLY A 54 -7.80 -12.72 -12.52
N VAL A 55 -7.63 -12.85 -11.20
CA VAL A 55 -8.10 -11.85 -10.23
C VAL A 55 -7.15 -10.65 -10.30
N PRO A 56 -7.64 -9.41 -10.45
CA PRO A 56 -6.79 -8.22 -10.41
C PRO A 56 -6.31 -7.92 -8.97
N TRP A 57 -5.06 -7.48 -8.85
CA TRP A 57 -4.42 -7.13 -7.58
C TRP A 57 -3.87 -5.72 -7.60
N PHE A 58 -3.91 -5.05 -6.44
CA PHE A 58 -3.14 -3.84 -6.21
C PHE A 58 -1.69 -4.19 -5.94
N ILE A 59 -0.78 -3.45 -6.56
CA ILE A 59 0.66 -3.64 -6.46
C ILE A 59 1.29 -2.31 -6.05
N ALA A 60 2.17 -2.33 -5.06
CA ALA A 60 2.87 -1.13 -4.61
C ALA A 60 4.17 -0.87 -5.38
N SER A 61 4.80 0.28 -5.14
CA SER A 61 6.05 0.72 -5.79
C SER A 61 7.21 -0.25 -5.64
N THR A 62 7.25 -0.99 -4.53
CA THR A 62 8.22 -2.06 -4.27
C THR A 62 8.06 -3.25 -5.21
N GLY A 63 6.92 -3.36 -5.89
CA GLY A 63 6.53 -4.52 -6.69
C GLY A 63 5.75 -5.57 -5.90
N ASP A 64 5.57 -5.37 -4.59
CA ASP A 64 4.88 -6.33 -3.74
C ASP A 64 3.36 -6.25 -3.95
N PRO A 65 2.68 -7.42 -4.05
CA PRO A 65 1.23 -7.46 -4.01
C PRO A 65 0.75 -6.88 -2.67
N LEU A 66 -0.27 -6.04 -2.75
CA LEU A 66 -1.00 -5.54 -1.60
C LEU A 66 -2.14 -6.53 -1.33
N SER A 67 -3.32 -6.23 -1.87
CA SER A 67 -4.50 -7.06 -1.74
C SER A 67 -5.23 -7.17 -3.09
N PRO A 68 -6.12 -8.17 -3.27
CA PRO A 68 -6.98 -8.26 -4.45
C PRO A 68 -7.83 -6.99 -4.61
N CYS A 69 -8.16 -6.59 -5.84
CA CYS A 69 -8.90 -5.34 -6.07
C CYS A 69 -10.35 -5.33 -5.56
N HIS A 70 -10.87 -6.46 -5.10
CA HIS A 70 -12.16 -6.55 -4.42
C HIS A 70 -12.07 -6.31 -2.91
N ASP A 71 -10.86 -6.37 -2.34
CA ASP A 71 -10.59 -6.12 -0.92
C ASP A 71 -9.95 -4.74 -0.74
N LEU A 72 -10.80 -3.70 -0.71
CA LEU A 72 -10.36 -2.32 -0.54
C LEU A 72 -9.83 -2.06 0.88
N LEU A 73 -10.44 -2.70 1.89
CA LEU A 73 -10.04 -2.52 3.28
C LEU A 73 -8.65 -3.11 3.54
N GLY A 74 -8.38 -4.32 3.04
CA GLY A 74 -7.05 -4.92 3.07
C GLY A 74 -6.01 -4.02 2.41
N ALA A 75 -6.31 -3.52 1.21
CA ALA A 75 -5.40 -2.65 0.47
C ALA A 75 -5.11 -1.35 1.24
N ARG A 76 -6.13 -0.73 1.85
CA ARG A 76 -5.96 0.45 2.72
C ARG A 76 -5.07 0.17 3.91
N ILE A 77 -5.29 -0.95 4.62
CA ILE A 77 -4.52 -1.33 5.80
C ILE A 77 -3.05 -1.52 5.42
N GLU A 78 -2.78 -2.22 4.32
CA GLU A 78 -1.42 -2.46 3.88
C GLU A 78 -0.69 -1.19 3.41
N VAL A 79 -1.36 -0.32 2.65
CA VAL A 79 -0.81 0.98 2.26
C VAL A 79 -0.51 1.82 3.51
N SER A 80 -1.45 1.87 4.47
CA SER A 80 -1.27 2.62 5.71
C SER A 80 -0.12 2.05 6.55
N ALA A 81 0.01 0.72 6.65
CA ALA A 81 1.08 0.07 7.39
C ALA A 81 2.47 0.33 6.79
N ARG A 82 2.57 0.44 5.45
CA ARG A 82 3.82 0.78 4.76
C ARG A 82 4.22 2.25 4.98
N LEU A 83 3.25 3.14 5.07
CA LEU A 83 3.47 4.57 5.28
C LEU A 83 3.64 4.94 6.76
N ALA A 84 3.10 4.16 7.68
CA ALA A 84 3.10 4.43 9.13
C ALA A 84 4.50 4.72 9.72
N PRO A 85 5.59 3.99 9.37
CA PRO A 85 6.93 4.28 9.90
C PRO A 85 7.44 5.66 9.52
N PHE A 86 7.03 6.18 8.36
CA PHE A 86 7.49 7.47 7.87
C PHE A 86 6.64 8.63 8.41
N THR A 87 5.37 8.38 8.75
CA THR A 87 4.49 9.38 9.36
C THR A 87 4.64 9.47 10.87
N ALA A 88 4.99 8.38 11.56
CA ALA A 88 5.19 8.35 13.01
C ALA A 88 6.45 9.13 13.46
N VAL A 89 7.40 9.32 12.55
CA VAL A 89 8.66 10.03 12.83
C VAL A 89 8.61 11.48 12.35
N ALA A 90 7.49 11.96 11.80
CA ALA A 90 7.32 13.38 11.50
C ALA A 90 7.44 14.17 12.82
N PRO A 91 8.55 14.92 13.07
CA PRO A 91 8.59 15.74 14.25
C PRO A 91 7.50 16.80 14.09
N ALA A 92 6.64 16.89 15.09
CA ALA A 92 5.80 18.06 15.29
C ALA A 92 6.70 19.29 15.43
N GLY A 93 6.88 20.00 14.33
CA GLY A 93 7.45 21.35 14.28
C GLY A 93 6.69 22.07 13.19
N LEU A 94 5.72 22.95 13.46
CA LEU A 94 5.63 23.93 14.54
C LEU A 94 4.18 24.12 15.00
N VAL A 95 3.88 23.81 16.26
CA VAL A 95 3.08 24.68 17.15
C VAL A 95 3.24 24.15 18.58
N GLY A 96 3.72 25.01 19.47
CA GLY A 96 3.97 24.67 20.87
C GLY A 96 2.67 24.47 21.65
N GLY A 97 2.76 23.67 22.72
CA GLY A 97 1.70 23.53 23.70
C GLY A 97 1.80 22.22 24.46
N SER A 98 2.52 22.26 25.58
CA SER A 98 2.59 21.23 26.61
C SER A 98 1.20 20.84 27.13
N ASP A 99 0.95 19.54 27.26
CA ASP A 99 0.65 18.84 28.51
C ASP A 99 -0.26 17.62 28.31
N ASP A 100 0.24 16.51 28.86
CA ASP A 100 -0.44 15.31 29.34
C ASP A 100 -1.58 14.68 28.52
N SER A 101 -1.21 13.63 27.77
CA SER A 101 -1.96 12.36 27.75
C SER A 101 -1.10 11.25 27.14
N GLN A 102 -0.27 10.64 27.97
CA GLN A 102 0.45 9.41 27.67
C GLN A 102 -0.40 8.19 28.10
N ALA A 103 -0.33 7.12 27.31
CA ALA A 103 -1.01 5.81 27.41
C ALA A 103 -2.40 5.76 26.76
N ALA A 104 -2.70 4.93 25.75
CA ALA A 104 -2.11 3.63 25.43
C ALA A 104 -2.19 3.35 23.91
N TYR A 105 -1.03 3.37 23.24
CA TYR A 105 -0.86 2.60 22.00
C TYR A 105 -0.63 1.16 22.41
N GLY A 106 -1.70 0.37 22.36
CA GLY A 106 -1.65 -1.07 22.53
C GLY A 106 -0.73 -1.69 21.48
N SER A 107 0.34 -2.33 21.96
CA SER A 107 1.19 -3.23 21.19
C SER A 107 0.33 -4.28 20.48
N VAL A 108 0.10 -4.11 19.18
CA VAL A 108 -0.27 -5.24 18.33
C VAL A 108 1.03 -5.82 17.80
N ARG A 109 1.40 -6.92 18.45
CA ARG A 109 2.50 -7.82 18.10
C ARG A 109 2.69 -7.95 16.59
N LEU A 110 3.94 -7.84 16.14
CA LEU A 110 4.42 -8.55 14.96
C LEU A 110 4.05 -10.03 15.11
N MET A 111 3.02 -10.47 14.40
CA MET A 111 2.89 -11.88 14.04
C MET A 111 3.02 -11.98 12.53
N GLY A 112 3.96 -12.84 12.12
CA GLY A 112 4.48 -12.86 10.78
C GLY A 112 3.43 -13.19 9.75
N VAL A 113 3.39 -12.38 8.70
CA VAL A 113 2.82 -12.79 7.43
C VAL A 113 3.97 -13.35 6.60
N ARG A 114 3.97 -14.68 6.51
CA ARG A 114 4.91 -15.48 5.72
C ARG A 114 4.94 -14.97 4.29
N ALA A 115 6.15 -14.76 3.78
CA ALA A 115 6.42 -14.73 2.35
C ALA A 115 5.87 -16.01 1.70
N ILE A 116 4.89 -15.83 0.82
CA ILE A 116 4.52 -16.81 -0.21
C ILE A 116 4.85 -16.05 -1.50
N CYS A 117 6.01 -16.28 -2.11
CA CYS A 117 6.14 -17.29 -3.16
C CYS A 117 7.56 -17.84 -3.24
N ARG A 118 7.66 -19.16 -3.05
CA ARG A 118 8.86 -19.97 -3.26
C ARG A 118 9.09 -20.14 -4.77
N ALA A 119 10.31 -19.90 -5.20
CA ALA A 119 10.80 -20.13 -6.56
C ALA A 119 10.53 -21.57 -7.04
N SER A 120 9.97 -21.70 -8.24
CA SER A 120 9.85 -22.96 -8.97
C SER A 120 11.12 -23.20 -9.80
N SER A 121 12.10 -23.90 -9.23
CA SER A 121 13.26 -24.41 -9.97
C SER A 121 12.87 -25.70 -10.70
N GLY A 122 12.65 -25.62 -12.02
CA GLY A 122 12.51 -26.78 -12.90
C GLY A 122 13.85 -27.50 -13.10
N LYS A 123 13.93 -28.76 -12.65
CA LYS A 123 15.08 -29.65 -12.77
C LYS A 123 15.30 -30.10 -14.23
N ARG A 124 16.57 -30.07 -14.63
CA ARG A 124 17.12 -30.72 -15.84
C ARG A 124 17.03 -32.25 -15.77
N GLY A 125 16.81 -32.86 -16.94
CA GLY A 125 17.42 -34.14 -17.37
C GLY A 125 16.44 -35.19 -17.92
N PRO A 126 16.92 -36.22 -18.68
CA PRO A 126 18.23 -36.39 -19.29
C PRO A 126 18.19 -36.66 -20.81
N ALA A 127 19.40 -36.69 -21.38
CA ALA A 127 19.72 -37.12 -22.73
C ALA A 127 19.32 -38.58 -23.00
N VAL A 128 18.92 -38.85 -24.23
CA VAL A 128 19.08 -40.12 -24.95
C VAL A 128 19.51 -39.82 -26.37
#